data_AF-A0A0S6V1Z2-F1
#
_entry.id   AF-A0A0S6V1Z2-F1
#
_cell.length_a   1.000
_cell.length_b   1.000
_cell.length_c   1.000
_cell.angle_alpha   90.00
_cell.angle_beta   90.00
_cell.angle_gamma   90.00
#
_symmetry.space_group_name_H-M   'P 1'
#
loop_
_entity.id
_entity.type
_entity.pdbx_description
1 polymer ?
#
loop_
_entity_poly.entity_id
_entity_poly.type
_entity_poly.pdbx_seq_one_letter_code
_entity_poly.pdbx_strand_id
1 'polypeptide(L)'
;MQYFVVMIDYGRRGREAVVDPEITRREVVSRLASGEYRNISFIHEIVENSVEDVTEAILAEAALPQIEPEEVDLQAIRLDHVHDLRKHEPT
;
A
#
# COMPACT_ATOMS: atom_id res chain seq x y z
N MET A 1 -15.20 1.06 16.13
CA MET A 1 -14.04 0.31 15.60
C MET A 1 -14.22 0.23 14.10
N GLN A 2 -13.14 0.39 13.33
CA GLN A 2 -13.14 0.31 11.87
C GLN A 2 -12.25 -0.85 11.44
N TYR A 3 -12.74 -1.70 10.55
CA TYR A 3 -11.94 -2.82 10.03
C TYR A 3 -12.43 -3.26 8.65
N PHE A 4 -11.59 -4.02 7.97
CA PHE A 4 -11.88 -4.54 6.64
C PHE A 4 -12.09 -6.05 6.67
N VAL A 5 -13.04 -6.52 5.88
CA VAL A 5 -13.26 -7.94 5.62
C VAL A 5 -12.97 -8.18 4.15
N VAL A 6 -11.89 -8.91 3.88
CA VAL A 6 -11.50 -9.31 2.52
C VAL A 6 -11.97 -10.74 2.31
N MET A 7 -12.87 -10.95 1.35
CA MET A 7 -13.35 -12.27 1.00
C MET A 7 -12.61 -12.81 -0.21
N ILE A 8 -11.89 -13.91 -0.03
CA ILE A 8 -11.11 -14.59 -1.05
C ILE A 8 -11.86 -15.83 -1.53
N ASP A 9 -12.02 -16.00 -2.84
CA ASP A 9 -12.61 -17.20 -3.44
C ASP A 9 -11.53 -18.15 -3.96
N TYR A 10 -11.43 -19.33 -3.34
CA TYR A 10 -10.57 -20.41 -3.81
C TYR A 10 -11.32 -21.45 -4.66
N GLY A 11 -12.51 -21.11 -5.13
CA GLY A 11 -13.39 -21.95 -5.95
C GLY A 11 -13.85 -23.19 -5.18
N ARG A 12 -13.44 -24.38 -5.66
CA ARG A 12 -13.84 -25.67 -5.05
C ARG A 12 -13.35 -25.87 -3.62
N ARG A 13 -12.34 -25.10 -3.19
CA ARG A 13 -11.81 -25.13 -1.83
C ARG A 13 -12.64 -24.28 -0.84
N GLY A 14 -13.61 -23.52 -1.34
CA GLY A 14 -14.43 -22.62 -0.54
C GLY A 14 -13.90 -21.19 -0.55
N ARG A 15 -14.47 -20.39 0.35
CA ARG A 15 -14.15 -18.97 0.51
C ARG A 15 -13.56 -18.71 1.89
N GLU A 16 -12.61 -17.79 1.95
CA GLU A 16 -11.96 -17.36 3.18
C GLU A 16 -12.28 -15.90 3.47
N ALA A 17 -12.68 -15.63 4.72
CA ALA A 17 -12.86 -14.29 5.24
C ALA A 17 -11.60 -13.91 6.01
N VAL A 18 -10.77 -13.04 5.43
CA VAL A 18 -9.65 -12.43 6.15
C VAL A 18 -10.18 -11.22 6.90
N VAL A 19 -10.15 -11.30 8.23
CA VAL A 19 -10.64 -10.25 9.14
C VAL A 19 -9.52 -9.90 10.11
N ASP A 20 -9.00 -8.69 9.96
CA ASP A 20 -7.95 -8.18 10.84
C ASP A 20 -8.31 -6.74 11.25
N PRO A 21 -8.68 -6.51 12.53
CA PRO A 21 -9.06 -5.19 13.03
C PRO A 21 -7.93 -4.16 13.04
N GLU A 22 -6.68 -4.59 12.92
CA GLU A 22 -5.51 -3.71 13.01
C GLU A 22 -5.04 -3.21 11.64
N ILE A 23 -5.55 -3.79 10.53
CA ILE A 23 -5.13 -3.38 9.19
C ILE A 23 -5.87 -2.12 8.74
N THR A 24 -5.11 -1.22 8.13
CA THR A 24 -5.66 -0.01 7.52
C THR A 24 -6.00 -0.26 6.06
N ARG A 25 -6.80 0.64 5.47
CA ARG A 25 -7.11 0.62 4.03
C ARG A 25 -5.84 0.57 3.17
N ARG A 26 -4.82 1.35 3.52
CA ARG A 26 -3.54 1.38 2.81
C ARG A 26 -2.84 0.02 2.85
N GLU A 27 -2.93 -0.70 3.97
CA GLU A 27 -2.36 -2.04 4.11
C GLU A 27 -3.12 -3.05 3.24
N VAL A 28 -4.45 -2.97 3.20
CA VAL A 28 -5.29 -3.79 2.29
C VAL A 28 -4.88 -3.56 0.84
N VAL A 29 -4.73 -2.31 0.43
CA VAL A 29 -4.30 -1.92 -0.92
C VAL A 29 -2.91 -2.47 -1.23
N SER A 30 -1.96 -2.33 -0.28
CA SER A 30 -0.60 -2.85 -0.41
C SER A 30 -0.58 -4.36 -0.64
N ARG A 31 -1.36 -5.13 0.14
CA ARG A 31 -1.48 -6.60 0.01
C ARG A 31 -2.21 -7.03 -1.26
N LEU A 32 -3.15 -6.22 -1.74
CA LEU A 32 -3.76 -6.41 -3.07
C LEU A 32 -2.71 -6.27 -4.17
N ALA A 33 -1.96 -5.15 -4.13
CA ALA A 33 -1.02 -4.78 -5.18
C ALA A 33 0.20 -5.71 -5.19
N SER A 34 0.64 -6.21 -4.03
CA SER A 34 1.66 -7.26 -3.95
C SER A 34 1.18 -8.63 -4.47
N GLY A 35 -0.13 -8.81 -4.62
CA GLY A 35 -0.75 -10.06 -5.06
C GLY A 35 -0.85 -11.12 -3.96
N GLU A 36 -0.76 -10.73 -2.68
CA GLU A 36 -1.06 -11.58 -1.53
C GLU A 36 -2.54 -11.97 -1.52
N TYR A 37 -3.42 -11.00 -1.75
CA TYR A 37 -4.85 -11.23 -1.94
C TYR A 37 -5.16 -11.44 -3.42
N ARG A 38 -5.62 -12.65 -3.77
CA ARG A 38 -6.01 -13.04 -5.14
C ARG A 38 -7.46 -13.50 -5.16
N ASN A 39 -8.10 -13.44 -6.33
CA ASN A 39 -9.48 -13.92 -6.52
C ASN A 39 -10.48 -13.35 -5.51
N ILE A 40 -10.41 -12.03 -5.32
CA ILE A 40 -11.24 -11.34 -4.33
C ILE A 40 -12.69 -11.36 -4.80
N SER A 41 -13.59 -11.80 -3.92
CA SER A 41 -15.03 -11.73 -4.13
C SER A 41 -15.56 -10.33 -3.80
N PHE A 42 -15.23 -9.82 -2.61
CA PHE A 42 -15.61 -8.49 -2.16
C PHE A 42 -14.72 -8.04 -1.00
N ILE A 43 -14.72 -6.73 -0.76
CA ILE A 43 -14.06 -6.07 0.37
C ILE A 43 -15.10 -5.17 1.03
N HIS A 44 -15.44 -5.51 2.28
CA HIS A 44 -16.31 -4.67 3.08
C HIS A 44 -15.50 -3.85 4.08
N GLU A 45 -15.83 -2.57 4.16
CA GLU A 45 -15.42 -1.69 5.23
C GLU A 45 -16.53 -1.66 6.29
N ILE A 46 -16.16 -1.93 7.53
CA ILE A 46 -17.10 -1.95 8.65
C ILE A 46 -16.72 -0.81 9.58
N VAL A 47 -17.62 0.16 9.72
CA VAL A 47 -17.45 1.31 10.62
C VAL A 47 -18.59 1.30 11.60
N GLU A 48 -18.27 1.00 12.86
CA GLU A 48 -19.25 0.88 13.96
C GLU A 48 -20.35 -0.14 13.66
N ASN A 49 -21.49 0.32 13.14
CA ASN A 49 -22.67 -0.47 12.83
C ASN A 49 -23.08 -0.39 11.36
N SER A 50 -22.21 0.17 10.51
CA SER A 50 -22.38 0.28 9.07
C SER A 50 -21.44 -0.68 8.34
N VAL A 51 -21.92 -1.23 7.22
CA VAL A 51 -21.14 -2.07 6.31
C VAL A 51 -21.21 -1.43 4.92
N GLU A 52 -20.06 -1.09 4.38
CA GLU A 52 -19.93 -0.50 3.04
C GLU A 52 -19.11 -1.40 2.14
N ASP A 53 -19.57 -1.59 0.90
CA ASP A 53 -18.80 -2.27 -0.14
C ASP A 53 -17.83 -1.28 -0.80
N VAL A 54 -16.55 -1.47 -0.52
CA VAL A 54 -15.45 -0.64 -1.02
C VAL A 54 -14.57 -1.38 -2.02
N THR A 55 -15.04 -2.52 -2.54
CA THR A 55 -14.28 -3.40 -3.43
C THR A 55 -13.76 -2.65 -4.65
N GLU A 56 -14.62 -1.93 -5.35
CA GLU A 56 -14.25 -1.19 -6.56
C GLU A 56 -13.22 -0.10 -6.27
N ALA A 57 -13.43 0.65 -5.17
CA ALA A 57 -12.53 1.74 -4.79
C ALA A 57 -11.13 1.23 -4.42
N ILE A 58 -11.04 0.12 -3.67
CA ILE A 58 -9.76 -0.48 -3.28
C ILE A 58 -9.06 -1.14 -4.47
N LEU A 59 -9.80 -1.82 -5.36
CA LEU A 59 -9.23 -2.40 -6.58
C LEU A 59 -8.67 -1.32 -7.51
N ALA A 60 -9.39 -0.20 -7.67
CA ALA A 60 -8.91 0.93 -8.47
C ALA A 60 -7.64 1.56 -7.87
N GLU A 61 -7.60 1.72 -6.55
CA GLU A 61 -6.43 2.24 -5.82
C GLU A 61 -5.21 1.31 -5.97
N ALA A 62 -5.41 -0.01 -5.86
CA ALA A 62 -4.35 -1.00 -6.02
C ALA A 62 -3.86 -1.17 -7.47
N ALA A 63 -4.70 -0.82 -8.46
CA ALA A 63 -4.32 -0.84 -9.87
C ALA A 63 -3.44 0.35 -10.28
N LEU A 64 -3.32 1.38 -9.42
CA LEU A 64 -2.40 2.48 -9.68
C LEU A 64 -0.96 1.96 -9.66
N PRO A 65 -0.11 2.36 -10.63
CA PRO A 65 1.30 2.00 -10.59
C PRO A 65 1.88 2.52 -9.27
N GLN A 66 2.52 1.62 -8.51
CA GLN A 66 3.26 2.02 -7.32
C GLN A 66 4.38 2.96 -7.79
N ILE A 67 4.23 4.24 -7.48
CA ILE A 67 5.34 5.18 -7.59
C ILE A 67 6.23 4.83 -6.41
N GLU A 68 7.28 4.07 -6.68
CA GLU A 68 8.39 3.89 -5.75
C GLU A 68 8.77 5.30 -5.25
N PRO A 69 8.84 5.54 -3.92
CA PRO A 69 9.29 6.82 -3.43
C PRO A 69 10.64 7.10 -4.10
N GLU A 70 10.78 8.26 -4.76
CA GLU A 70 12.07 8.66 -5.35
C GLU A 70 13.13 8.46 -4.28
N GLU A 71 14.02 7.48 -4.51
CA GLU A 71 15.21 7.32 -3.69
C GLU A 71 15.89 8.69 -3.74
N VAL A 72 15.91 9.38 -2.60
CA VAL A 72 16.64 10.64 -2.49
C VAL A 72 18.07 10.30 -2.87
N ASP A 73 18.54 10.82 -4.01
CA ASP A 73 19.88 10.53 -4.49
C ASP A 73 20.90 11.11 -3.50
N LEU A 74 21.31 10.26 -2.56
CA LEU A 74 22.32 10.58 -1.54
C LEU A 74 23.66 10.95 -2.19
N GLN A 75 23.88 10.61 -3.46
CA GLN A 75 25.06 11.05 -4.20
C GLN A 75 25.04 12.55 -4.47
N ALA A 76 23.88 13.14 -4.78
CA ALA A 76 23.76 14.58 -5.01
C ALA A 76 24.14 15.39 -3.76
N ILE A 77 23.67 14.96 -2.58
CA ILE A 77 24.04 15.59 -1.29
C ILE A 77 25.55 15.48 -1.02
N ARG A 78 26.14 14.33 -1.33
CA ARG A 78 27.58 14.09 -1.14
C ARG A 78 28.43 14.92 -2.09
N LEU A 79 28.02 15.05 -3.35
CA LEU A 79 28.75 15.84 -4.36
C LEU A 79 28.68 17.34 -4.05
N ASP A 80 27.53 17.84 -3.60
CA ASP A 80 27.37 19.23 -3.18
C ASP A 80 28.27 19.57 -1.99
N HIS A 81 28.31 18.68 -0.98
CA HIS A 81 29.20 18.83 0.17
C HIS A 81 30.69 18.87 -0.20
N VAL A 82 31.14 17.98 -1.10
CA VAL A 82 32.53 17.96 -1.59
C VAL A 82 32.86 19.23 -2.38
N HIS A 83 31.91 19.75 -3.15
CA HIS A 83 32.12 20.94 -3.95
C HIS A 83 32.21 22.21 -3.10
N ASP A 84 31.39 22.32 -2.05
CA ASP A 84 31.46 23.42 -1.10
C ASP A 84 32.76 23.43 -0.30
N LEU A 85 33.27 22.25 0.11
CA LEU A 85 34.58 22.17 0.77
C LEU A 85 35.72 22.67 -0.12
N ARG A 86 35.68 22.41 -1.43
CA ARG A 86 36.69 22.89 -2.39
C ARG A 86 36.65 24.40 -2.64
N LYS A 87 35.49 25.06 -2.50
CA LYS A 87 35.39 26.53 -2.66
C LYS A 87 36.13 27.29 -1.56
N HIS A 88 36.42 26.63 -0.44
CA HIS A 88 37.08 27.23 0.72
C HIS A 88 38.59 26.95 0.80
N GLU A 89 39.17 26.23 -0.17
CA GLU A 89 40.62 26.06 -0.23
C GLU A 89 41.30 27.36 -0.70
N PRO A 90 42.26 27.92 0.07
CA PRO A 90 43.02 29.08 -0.35
C PRO A 90 44.01 28.68 -1.46
N THR A 91 43.91 29.38 -2.60
CA THR A 91 44.79 29.25 -3.78
C THR A 91 46.26 29.46 -3.46
#